data_AF-A0A7X8AKC9-F1
#
_entry.id   AF-A0A7X8AKC9-F1
#
_cell.length_a   1.000
_cell.length_b   1.000
_cell.length_c   1.000
_cell.angle_alpha   90.00
_cell.angle_beta   90.00
_cell.angle_gamma   90.00
#
_symmetry.space_group_name_H-M   'P 1'
#
loop_
_entity.id
_entity.type
_entity.pdbx_description
1 polymer ?
#
loop_
_entity_poly.entity_id
_entity_poly.type
_entity_poly.pdbx_seq_one_letter_code
_entity_poly.pdbx_strand_id
1 'polypeptide(L)'
;MAELASRSREAAAKETSAKVYTNRDLKSAKGRISQSSLSRTDAAEPGVPSTGTAIPANPSSVDPDEAFYDRLLDQYQSIEDARKNLDQAETDLILAESAYQLAQPFDVFMPGMPDNVWTIERESLATIAVRRERLEAARLVHAAAQREFEYAQRGRAALLREAHQKGIPAGVIRRAESNWAKRSRSGE
;
A
#
# COMPACT_ATOMS: atom_id res chain seq x y z
N MET A 1 -30.68 -19.29 -23.86
CA MET A 1 -29.31 -18.71 -23.90
C MET A 1 -29.27 -17.27 -24.43
N ALA A 2 -30.19 -16.81 -25.29
CA ALA A 2 -30.19 -15.43 -25.81
C ALA A 2 -30.77 -14.35 -24.84
N GLU A 3 -31.63 -14.74 -23.89
CA GLU A 3 -32.29 -13.81 -22.95
C GLU A 3 -31.39 -13.25 -21.84
N LEU A 4 -30.28 -13.92 -21.52
CA LEU A 4 -29.34 -13.46 -20.49
C LEU A 4 -28.41 -12.35 -21.01
N ALA A 5 -28.12 -12.35 -22.31
CA ALA A 5 -27.25 -11.35 -22.94
C ALA A 5 -27.97 -10.02 -23.24
N SER A 6 -29.30 -10.01 -23.36
CA SER A 6 -30.09 -8.79 -23.53
C SER A 6 -30.31 -8.05 -22.20
N ARG A 7 -30.49 -8.78 -21.09
CA ARG A 7 -30.65 -8.18 -19.75
C ARG A 7 -29.38 -7.48 -19.23
N SER A 8 -28.19 -7.94 -19.61
CA SER A 8 -26.95 -7.26 -19.21
C SER A 8 -26.71 -5.93 -19.93
N ARG A 9 -27.22 -5.77 -21.16
CA ARG A 9 -27.14 -4.50 -21.90
C ARG A 9 -28.14 -3.45 -21.41
N GLU A 10 -29.34 -3.85 -20.98
CA GLU A 10 -30.31 -2.91 -20.40
C GLU A 10 -29.90 -2.42 -19.01
N ALA A 11 -29.19 -3.23 -18.22
CA ALA A 11 -28.65 -2.81 -16.93
C ALA A 11 -27.52 -1.77 -17.07
N ALA A 12 -26.65 -1.94 -18.06
CA ALA A 12 -25.54 -1.01 -18.34
C ALA A 12 -25.99 0.37 -18.88
N ALA A 13 -27.22 0.48 -19.40
CA ALA A 13 -27.76 1.74 -19.92
C ALA A 13 -28.42 2.62 -18.83
N LYS A 14 -28.70 2.08 -17.65
CA LYS A 14 -29.34 2.78 -16.52
C LYS A 14 -28.38 3.19 -15.41
N GLU A 15 -27.12 2.81 -15.50
CA GLU A 15 -26.10 3.24 -14.55
C GLU A 15 -25.70 4.68 -14.91
N THR A 16 -26.23 5.63 -14.13
CA THR A 16 -25.88 7.04 -14.21
C THR A 16 -24.37 7.19 -14.22
N SER A 17 -23.84 7.75 -15.30
CA SER A 17 -22.41 7.99 -15.49
C SER A 17 -21.81 8.68 -14.26
N ALA A 18 -20.72 8.11 -13.74
CA ALA A 18 -19.96 8.72 -12.67
C ALA A 18 -19.57 10.16 -13.08
N LYS A 19 -19.86 11.14 -12.23
CA LYS A 19 -19.48 12.54 -12.46
C LYS A 19 -17.96 12.63 -12.55
N VAL A 20 -17.45 12.83 -13.77
CA VAL A 20 -16.04 13.13 -14.02
C VAL A 20 -15.81 14.60 -13.67
N TYR A 21 -15.30 14.86 -12.47
CA TYR A 21 -14.87 16.19 -12.07
C TYR A 21 -13.61 16.55 -12.86
N THR A 22 -13.68 17.64 -13.61
CA THR A 22 -12.53 18.15 -14.35
C THR A 22 -11.65 18.98 -13.42
N ASN A 23 -10.38 19.21 -13.79
CA ASN A 23 -9.45 20.06 -13.01
C ASN A 23 -9.96 21.50 -12.79
N ARG A 24 -11.02 21.90 -13.49
CA ARG A 24 -11.71 23.19 -13.31
C ARG A 24 -12.62 23.18 -12.08
N ASP A 25 -13.21 22.03 -11.73
CA ASP A 25 -14.10 21.87 -10.58
C ASP A 25 -13.32 21.87 -9.25
N LEU A 26 -12.09 21.35 -9.26
CA LEU A 26 -11.16 21.39 -8.12
C LEU A 26 -10.67 22.80 -7.76
N LYS A 27 -10.74 23.77 -8.69
CA LYS A 27 -10.40 25.17 -8.41
C LYS A 27 -11.50 25.90 -7.64
N SER A 28 -12.76 25.47 -7.73
CA SER A 28 -13.88 26.09 -7.01
C SER A 28 -14.05 25.57 -5.57
N ALA A 29 -13.44 24.42 -5.23
CA ALA A 29 -13.52 23.82 -3.90
C ALA A 29 -12.51 24.39 -2.88
N LYS A 30 -11.59 25.28 -3.30
CA LYS A 30 -10.59 25.93 -2.43
C LYS A 30 -11.11 27.16 -1.67
N GLY A 31 -12.43 27.38 -1.66
CA GLY A 31 -13.03 28.60 -1.11
C GLY A 31 -14.06 28.34 -0.02
N ARG A 32 -13.68 27.69 1.08
CA ARG A 32 -14.35 27.78 2.40
C ARG A 32 -13.50 27.08 3.46
N ILE A 33 -12.36 27.68 3.78
CA ILE A 33 -11.69 27.42 5.06
C ILE A 33 -12.48 28.23 6.08
N SER A 34 -13.33 27.55 6.86
CA SER A 34 -13.94 28.14 8.05
C SER A 34 -12.80 28.50 9.00
N GLN A 35 -12.49 29.80 9.08
CA GLN A 35 -11.66 30.35 10.14
C GLN A 35 -12.43 30.21 11.45
N SER A 36 -12.12 29.17 12.21
CA SER A 36 -12.50 29.09 13.62
C SER A 36 -11.82 30.24 14.35
N SER A 37 -12.61 31.23 14.76
CA SER A 37 -12.20 32.32 15.64
C SER A 37 -11.71 31.73 16.96
N LEU A 38 -10.39 31.72 17.17
CA LEU A 38 -9.83 31.60 18.50
C LEU A 38 -10.20 32.90 19.24
N SER A 39 -11.15 32.79 20.17
CA SER A 39 -11.47 33.85 21.10
C SER A 39 -10.22 34.17 21.92
N ARG A 40 -9.65 35.33 21.63
CA ARG A 40 -8.69 36.04 22.45
C ARG A 40 -9.35 36.30 23.81
N THR A 41 -8.99 35.54 24.84
CA THR A 41 -9.35 35.90 26.21
C THR A 41 -8.53 37.10 26.61
N ASP A 42 -9.24 38.22 26.72
CA ASP A 42 -8.77 39.50 27.21
C ASP A 42 -8.32 39.47 28.67
N ALA A 43 -7.64 40.55 28.99
CA ALA A 43 -7.08 40.92 30.27
C ALA A 43 -8.02 40.76 31.48
N ALA A 44 -7.39 40.42 32.61
CA ALA A 44 -7.68 40.77 33.99
C ALA A 44 -9.12 41.21 34.35
N GLU A 45 -9.79 40.40 35.16
CA GLU A 45 -10.82 40.90 36.09
C GLU A 45 -10.46 40.48 37.53
N PRO A 46 -10.51 41.38 38.53
CA PRO A 46 -10.51 40.99 39.92
C PRO A 46 -11.97 40.89 40.42
N GLY A 47 -12.45 39.67 40.60
CA GLY A 47 -13.76 39.39 41.20
C GLY A 47 -13.89 37.92 41.59
N VAL A 48 -13.63 37.62 42.86
CA VAL A 48 -13.71 36.28 43.50
C VAL A 48 -15.14 36.07 44.06
N PRO A 49 -15.63 34.86 44.39
CA PRO A 49 -15.36 33.49 43.92
C PRO A 49 -16.64 32.82 43.34
N SER A 50 -16.48 31.77 42.53
CA SER A 50 -17.51 30.74 42.44
C SER A 50 -16.85 29.37 42.56
N THR A 51 -17.18 28.68 43.66
CA THR A 51 -16.81 27.31 43.98
C THR A 51 -17.52 26.36 43.02
N GLY A 52 -17.03 26.29 41.79
CA GLY A 52 -17.20 25.15 40.92
C GLY A 52 -15.84 24.51 40.77
N THR A 53 -15.62 23.36 41.40
CA THR A 53 -14.47 22.50 41.08
C THR A 53 -14.60 22.16 39.61
N ALA A 54 -13.93 22.92 38.75
CA ALA A 54 -13.69 22.53 37.37
C ALA A 54 -12.82 21.28 37.46
N ILE A 55 -13.48 20.13 37.40
CA ILE A 55 -12.81 18.85 37.19
C ILE A 55 -12.05 19.05 35.89
N PRO A 56 -10.70 19.05 35.89
CA PRO A 56 -9.98 19.07 34.63
C PRO A 56 -10.49 17.84 33.87
N ALA A 57 -10.98 18.05 32.64
CA ALA A 57 -11.28 16.94 31.75
C ALA A 57 -9.98 16.14 31.65
N ASN A 58 -9.92 15.01 32.36
CA ASN A 58 -8.81 14.07 32.26
C ASN A 58 -8.62 13.84 30.77
N PRO A 59 -7.41 14.05 30.20
CA PRO A 59 -7.14 13.46 28.90
C PRO A 59 -7.43 11.97 29.11
N SER A 60 -8.44 11.44 28.42
CA SER A 60 -8.78 10.03 28.50
C SER A 60 -7.49 9.28 28.22
N SER A 61 -6.85 8.75 29.26
CA SER A 61 -5.60 8.04 29.11
C SER A 61 -5.97 6.78 28.36
N VAL A 62 -5.77 6.80 27.04
CA VAL A 62 -5.89 5.62 26.21
C VAL A 62 -5.02 4.57 26.89
N ASP A 63 -5.64 3.44 27.21
CA ASP A 63 -4.96 2.34 27.87
C ASP A 63 -3.69 2.02 27.05
N PRO A 64 -2.48 2.12 27.64
CA PRO A 64 -1.25 1.87 26.92
C PRO A 64 -1.20 0.46 26.31
N ASP A 65 -1.92 -0.49 26.91
CA ASP A 65 -2.02 -1.86 26.40
C ASP A 65 -2.88 -1.93 25.12
N GLU A 66 -4.01 -1.23 25.09
CA GLU A 66 -4.88 -1.18 23.91
C GLU A 66 -4.21 -0.38 22.77
N ALA A 67 -3.54 0.73 23.09
CA ALA A 67 -2.75 1.48 22.11
C ALA A 67 -1.57 0.66 21.53
N PHE A 68 -0.97 -0.24 22.32
CA PHE A 68 0.04 -1.16 21.83
C PHE A 68 -0.58 -2.26 20.95
N TYR A 69 -1.72 -2.82 21.37
CA TYR A 69 -2.46 -3.82 20.64
C TYR A 69 -2.83 -3.35 19.22
N ASP A 70 -3.37 -2.13 19.09
CA ASP A 70 -3.75 -1.56 17.79
C ASP A 70 -2.53 -1.35 16.89
N ARG A 71 -1.44 -0.77 17.43
CA ARG A 71 -0.18 -0.61 16.68
C ARG A 71 0.40 -1.94 16.21
N LEU A 72 0.27 -3.00 17.00
CA LEU A 72 0.75 -4.33 16.63
C LEU A 72 -0.10 -4.94 15.50
N LEU A 73 -1.43 -4.71 15.51
CA LEU A 73 -2.30 -5.11 14.40
C LEU A 73 -2.00 -4.33 13.12
N ASP A 74 -1.80 -3.02 13.20
CA ASP A 74 -1.41 -2.19 12.06
C ASP A 74 -0.07 -2.66 11.48
N GLN A 75 0.87 -3.05 12.34
CA GLN A 75 2.15 -3.59 11.89
C GLN A 75 1.98 -4.94 11.16
N TYR A 76 1.07 -5.81 11.62
CA TYR A 76 0.77 -7.05 10.91
C TYR A 76 0.15 -6.78 9.54
N GLN A 77 -0.77 -5.82 9.44
CA GLN A 77 -1.34 -5.38 8.16
C GLN A 77 -0.27 -4.84 7.22
N SER A 78 0.62 -3.98 7.73
CA SER A 78 1.74 -3.44 6.95
C SER A 78 2.66 -4.55 6.41
N ILE A 79 2.91 -5.61 7.18
CA ILE A 79 3.70 -6.77 6.73
C ILE A 79 2.97 -7.54 5.63
N GLU A 80 1.67 -7.77 5.76
CA GLU A 80 0.89 -8.45 4.71
C GLU A 80 0.81 -7.64 3.42
N ASP A 81 0.61 -6.33 3.51
CA ASP A 81 0.56 -5.45 2.34
C ASP A 81 1.93 -5.38 1.66
N ALA A 82 3.02 -5.24 2.43
CA ALA A 82 4.38 -5.28 1.89
C ALA A 82 4.71 -6.64 1.23
N ARG A 83 4.20 -7.74 1.79
CA ARG A 83 4.35 -9.07 1.19
C ARG A 83 3.61 -9.17 -0.15
N LYS A 84 2.35 -8.73 -0.21
CA LYS A 84 1.59 -8.71 -1.47
C LYS A 84 2.28 -7.86 -2.54
N ASN A 85 2.82 -6.70 -2.16
CA ASN A 85 3.58 -5.84 -3.07
C ASN A 85 4.86 -6.53 -3.58
N LEU A 86 5.56 -7.25 -2.71
CA LEU A 86 6.74 -8.03 -3.09
C LEU A 86 6.39 -9.16 -4.06
N ASP A 87 5.34 -9.94 -3.76
CA ASP A 87 4.87 -11.03 -4.62
C ASP A 87 4.46 -10.51 -6.02
N GLN A 88 3.78 -9.36 -6.08
CA GLN A 88 3.44 -8.69 -7.33
C GLN A 88 4.70 -8.22 -8.08
N ALA A 89 5.63 -7.57 -7.38
CA ALA A 89 6.86 -7.08 -8.00
C ALA A 89 7.77 -8.21 -8.50
N GLU A 90 7.79 -9.36 -7.83
CA GLU A 90 8.47 -10.57 -8.29
C GLU A 90 7.84 -11.11 -9.57
N THR A 91 6.51 -11.17 -9.62
CA THR A 91 5.77 -11.56 -10.83
C THR A 91 6.09 -10.64 -12.00
N ASP A 92 6.06 -9.32 -11.77
CA ASP A 92 6.36 -8.32 -12.81
C ASP A 92 7.81 -8.39 -13.28
N LEU A 93 8.75 -8.68 -12.38
CA LEU A 93 10.16 -8.91 -12.72
C LEU A 93 10.32 -10.15 -13.62
N ILE A 94 9.70 -11.28 -13.27
CA ILE A 94 9.74 -12.51 -14.08
C ILE A 94 9.15 -12.26 -15.48
N LEU A 95 8.03 -11.53 -15.55
CA LEU A 95 7.43 -11.16 -16.83
C LEU A 95 8.34 -10.26 -17.67
N ALA A 96 9.01 -9.28 -17.05
CA ALA A 96 9.95 -8.40 -17.74
C ALA A 96 11.21 -9.16 -18.21
N GLU A 97 11.73 -10.07 -17.39
CA GLU A 97 12.89 -10.91 -17.72
C GLU A 97 12.59 -11.84 -18.89
N SER A 98 11.48 -12.58 -18.82
CA SER A 98 11.05 -13.46 -19.91
C SER A 98 10.79 -12.68 -21.20
N ALA A 99 10.14 -11.52 -21.12
CA ALA A 99 9.90 -10.66 -22.26
C ALA A 99 11.21 -10.16 -22.91
N TYR A 100 12.20 -9.78 -22.10
CA TYR A 100 13.51 -9.35 -22.60
C TYR A 100 14.29 -10.51 -23.23
N GLN A 101 14.32 -11.68 -22.57
CA GLN A 101 15.00 -12.88 -23.08
C GLN A 101 14.40 -13.36 -24.39
N LEU A 102 13.07 -13.37 -24.51
CA LEU A 102 12.38 -13.79 -25.73
C LEU A 102 12.62 -12.86 -26.92
N ALA A 103 12.90 -11.59 -26.66
CA ALA A 103 13.20 -10.58 -27.67
C ALA A 103 14.66 -10.61 -28.15
N GLN A 104 15.58 -11.25 -27.40
CA GLN A 104 16.98 -11.33 -27.80
C GLN A 104 17.14 -12.11 -29.13
N PRO A 105 18.10 -11.71 -29.97
CA PRO A 105 18.51 -12.54 -31.08
C PRO A 105 19.08 -13.86 -30.56
N PHE A 106 18.97 -14.90 -31.37
CA PHE A 106 19.52 -16.21 -31.04
C PHE A 106 20.18 -16.83 -32.27
N ASP A 107 21.18 -17.67 -32.03
CA ASP A 107 21.95 -18.30 -33.07
C ASP A 107 21.39 -19.69 -33.42
N VAL A 108 21.30 -19.97 -34.71
CA VAL A 108 20.94 -21.29 -35.25
C VAL A 108 22.14 -21.87 -35.96
N PHE A 109 22.51 -23.08 -35.56
CA PHE A 109 23.59 -23.83 -36.20
C PHE A 109 23.06 -24.65 -37.38
N MET A 110 23.62 -24.45 -38.57
CA MET A 110 23.30 -25.18 -39.79
C MET A 110 24.52 -25.96 -40.29
N PRO A 111 24.63 -27.27 -39.99
CA PRO A 111 25.77 -28.07 -40.42
C PRO A 111 25.82 -28.21 -41.95
N GLY A 112 27.01 -28.06 -42.53
CA GLY A 112 27.28 -28.28 -43.97
C GLY A 112 27.34 -27.01 -44.83
N MET A 113 27.11 -25.83 -44.27
CA MET A 113 27.29 -24.53 -44.95
C MET A 113 28.60 -23.86 -44.50
N PRO A 114 29.34 -23.15 -45.38
CA PRO A 114 30.30 -22.15 -44.93
C PRO A 114 29.54 -21.06 -44.15
N ASP A 115 30.09 -20.60 -43.03
CA ASP A 115 29.38 -19.79 -42.02
C ASP A 115 28.13 -20.50 -41.47
N ASN A 116 28.38 -21.56 -40.70
CA ASN A 116 27.38 -22.49 -40.15
C ASN A 116 26.58 -21.93 -38.96
N VAL A 117 26.75 -20.67 -38.57
CA VAL A 117 26.01 -20.00 -37.49
C VAL A 117 25.24 -18.82 -38.06
N TRP A 118 23.93 -18.84 -37.90
CA TRP A 118 23.02 -17.80 -38.41
C TRP A 118 22.29 -17.16 -37.24
N THR A 119 22.46 -15.85 -37.06
CA THR A 119 21.74 -15.10 -36.04
C THR A 119 20.35 -14.71 -36.55
N ILE A 120 19.30 -15.11 -35.84
CA ILE A 120 17.92 -14.74 -36.14
C ILE A 120 17.51 -13.59 -35.23
N GLU A 121 17.25 -12.42 -35.82
CA GLU A 121 16.63 -11.28 -35.13
C GLU A 121 15.13 -11.53 -34.93
N ARG A 122 14.67 -11.52 -33.68
CA ARG A 122 13.24 -11.67 -33.36
C ARG A 122 12.49 -10.35 -33.32
N GLU A 123 13.16 -9.32 -32.81
CA GLU A 123 12.61 -7.98 -32.67
C GLU A 123 13.65 -6.94 -33.06
N SER A 124 13.19 -5.72 -33.34
CA SER A 124 14.09 -4.61 -33.64
C SER A 124 14.93 -4.22 -32.43
N LEU A 125 16.14 -3.69 -32.67
CA LEU A 125 17.02 -3.17 -31.63
C LEU A 125 16.34 -2.12 -30.74
N ALA A 126 15.46 -1.28 -31.32
CA ALA A 126 14.70 -0.28 -30.57
C ALA A 126 13.73 -0.95 -29.57
N THR A 127 13.04 -2.02 -29.98
CA THR A 127 12.13 -2.77 -29.10
C THR A 127 12.89 -3.47 -27.97
N ILE A 128 14.05 -4.06 -28.28
CA ILE A 128 14.93 -4.70 -27.29
C ILE A 128 15.40 -3.69 -26.25
N ALA A 129 15.77 -2.47 -26.68
CA ALA A 129 16.17 -1.40 -25.77
C ALA A 129 15.04 -1.00 -24.80
N VAL A 130 13.82 -0.82 -25.30
CA VAL A 130 12.64 -0.52 -24.44
C VAL A 130 12.37 -1.66 -23.46
N ARG A 131 12.48 -2.92 -23.88
CA ARG A 131 12.30 -4.07 -22.98
C ARG A 131 13.37 -4.15 -21.91
N ARG A 132 14.62 -3.79 -22.25
CA ARG A 132 15.70 -3.65 -21.27
C ARG A 132 15.39 -2.58 -20.23
N GLU A 133 14.93 -1.40 -20.65
CA GLU A 133 14.54 -0.33 -19.74
C GLU A 133 13.42 -0.77 -18.78
N ARG A 134 12.41 -1.48 -19.29
CA ARG A 134 11.33 -2.05 -18.46
C ARG A 134 11.85 -3.09 -17.46
N LEU A 135 12.80 -3.93 -17.86
CA LEU A 135 13.44 -4.88 -16.97
C LEU A 135 14.20 -4.17 -15.84
N GLU A 136 14.99 -3.14 -16.15
CA GLU A 136 15.68 -2.38 -15.11
C GLU A 136 14.69 -1.66 -14.18
N ALA A 137 13.59 -1.12 -14.71
CA ALA A 137 12.54 -0.54 -13.89
C ALA A 137 11.89 -1.57 -12.96
N ALA A 138 11.57 -2.78 -13.46
CA ALA A 138 11.02 -3.86 -12.66
C ALA A 138 11.98 -4.31 -11.54
N ARG A 139 13.29 -4.37 -11.82
CA ARG A 139 14.32 -4.67 -10.80
C ARG A 139 14.35 -3.62 -9.70
N LEU A 140 14.25 -2.35 -10.04
CA LEU A 140 14.20 -1.26 -9.06
C LEU A 140 12.96 -1.36 -8.17
N VAL A 141 11.79 -1.64 -8.76
CA VAL A 141 10.53 -1.83 -8.02
C VAL A 141 10.63 -3.03 -7.09
N HIS A 142 11.12 -4.18 -7.58
CA HIS A 142 11.32 -5.37 -6.76
C HIS A 142 12.27 -5.11 -5.59
N ALA A 143 13.41 -4.48 -5.84
CA ALA A 143 14.36 -4.12 -4.79
C ALA A 143 13.77 -3.15 -3.75
N ALA A 144 12.90 -2.23 -4.17
CA ALA A 144 12.18 -1.34 -3.26
C ALA A 144 11.16 -2.11 -2.40
N ALA A 145 10.33 -2.95 -3.01
CA ALA A 145 9.35 -3.78 -2.30
C ALA A 145 10.01 -4.72 -1.29
N GLN A 146 11.16 -5.29 -1.64
CA GLN A 146 11.93 -6.14 -0.72
C GLN A 146 12.41 -5.36 0.51
N ARG A 147 12.91 -4.13 0.31
CA ARG A 147 13.33 -3.25 1.42
C ARG A 147 12.15 -2.85 2.31
N GLU A 148 10.99 -2.57 1.73
CA GLU A 148 9.76 -2.26 2.48
C GLU A 148 9.32 -3.44 3.34
N PHE A 149 9.33 -4.65 2.78
CA PHE A 149 9.01 -5.86 3.52
C PHE A 149 9.99 -6.10 4.67
N GLU A 150 11.30 -5.98 4.43
CA GLU A 150 12.30 -6.06 5.49
C GLU A 150 12.12 -4.99 6.57
N TYR A 151 11.81 -3.76 6.18
CA TYR A 151 11.54 -2.65 7.10
C TYR A 151 10.32 -2.95 7.98
N ALA A 152 9.24 -3.46 7.39
CA ALA A 152 8.04 -3.86 8.14
C ALA A 152 8.33 -5.00 9.14
N GLN A 153 9.15 -5.98 8.77
CA GLN A 153 9.60 -7.04 9.70
C GLN A 153 10.43 -6.49 10.85
N ARG A 154 11.36 -5.56 10.56
CA ARG A 154 12.15 -4.87 11.59
C ARG A 154 11.27 -4.03 12.51
N GLY A 155 10.22 -3.40 11.98
CA GLY A 155 9.21 -2.66 12.72
C GLY A 155 8.49 -3.54 13.76
N ARG A 156 8.06 -4.74 13.38
CA ARG A 156 7.49 -5.72 14.32
C ARG A 156 8.49 -6.10 15.42
N ALA A 157 9.73 -6.41 15.06
CA ALA A 157 10.75 -6.73 16.06
C ALA A 157 11.02 -5.56 17.02
N ALA A 158 10.98 -4.32 16.52
CA ALA A 158 11.11 -3.13 17.35
C ALA A 158 9.93 -2.95 18.31
N LEU A 159 8.69 -3.14 17.85
CA LEU A 159 7.50 -3.11 18.71
C LEU A 159 7.56 -4.18 19.81
N LEU A 160 8.02 -5.39 19.51
CA LEU A 160 8.17 -6.45 20.52
C LEU A 160 9.25 -6.10 21.56
N ARG A 161 10.35 -5.46 21.17
CA ARG A 161 11.34 -4.93 22.11
C ARG A 161 10.77 -3.80 22.97
N GLU A 162 10.00 -2.90 22.38
CA GLU A 162 9.29 -1.83 23.10
C GLU A 162 8.33 -2.42 24.13
N ALA A 163 7.58 -3.47 23.76
CA ALA A 163 6.66 -4.18 24.65
C ALA A 163 7.38 -4.72 25.89
N HIS A 164 8.54 -5.35 25.70
CA HIS A 164 9.36 -5.86 26.80
C HIS A 164 9.88 -4.74 27.71
N GLN A 165 10.30 -3.61 27.13
CA GLN A 165 10.80 -2.46 27.90
C GLN A 165 9.70 -1.77 28.71
N LYS A 166 8.49 -1.68 28.15
CA LYS A 166 7.33 -1.05 28.80
C LYS A 166 6.55 -1.98 29.74
N GLY A 167 6.92 -3.27 29.78
CA GLY A 167 6.24 -4.25 30.61
C GLY A 167 4.84 -4.63 30.11
N ILE A 168 4.59 -4.53 28.80
CA ILE A 168 3.29 -4.89 28.21
C ILE A 168 3.02 -6.38 28.48
N PRO A 169 1.82 -6.74 28.99
CA PRO A 169 1.51 -8.13 29.28
C PRO A 169 1.55 -9.01 28.03
N ALA A 170 2.16 -10.19 28.14
CA ALA A 170 2.19 -11.17 27.04
C ALA A 170 0.79 -11.64 26.59
N GLY A 171 -0.26 -11.42 27.40
CA GLY A 171 -1.65 -11.65 27.01
C GLY A 171 -2.12 -10.73 25.88
N VAL A 172 -1.66 -9.48 25.86
CA VAL A 172 -2.00 -8.48 24.82
C VAL A 172 -1.40 -8.89 23.48
N ILE A 173 -0.12 -9.28 23.47
CA ILE A 173 0.58 -9.79 22.28
C ILE A 173 -0.12 -11.04 21.74
N ARG A 174 -0.40 -12.02 22.61
CA ARG A 174 -1.11 -13.26 22.22
C ARG A 174 -2.51 -12.99 21.68
N ARG A 175 -3.23 -12.02 22.24
CA ARG A 175 -4.56 -11.60 21.74
C ARG A 175 -4.45 -11.01 20.34
N ALA A 176 -3.49 -10.11 20.10
CA ALA A 176 -3.23 -9.52 18.79
C ALA A 176 -2.88 -10.60 17.75
N GLU A 177 -1.98 -11.52 18.09
CA GLU A 177 -1.61 -12.66 17.24
C GLU A 177 -2.81 -13.56 16.92
N SER A 178 -3.62 -13.90 17.92
CA SER A 178 -4.82 -14.72 17.72
C SER A 178 -5.85 -14.03 16.82
N ASN A 179 -6.07 -12.74 17.03
CA ASN A 179 -7.03 -11.96 16.25
C ASN A 179 -6.55 -11.78 14.81
N TRP A 180 -5.26 -11.52 14.61
CA TRP A 180 -4.66 -11.48 13.29
C TRP A 180 -4.77 -12.83 12.56
N ALA A 181 -4.45 -13.93 13.24
CA ALA A 181 -4.56 -15.27 12.68
C ALA A 181 -6.01 -15.65 12.31
N LYS A 182 -7.01 -15.13 13.03
CA LYS A 182 -8.43 -15.29 12.66
C LYS A 182 -8.77 -14.44 11.44
N ARG A 183 -8.37 -13.16 11.43
CA ARG A 183 -8.66 -12.21 10.34
C ARG A 183 -8.05 -12.64 9.01
N SER A 184 -6.80 -13.09 9.02
CA SER A 184 -6.10 -13.61 7.84
C SER A 184 -6.75 -14.88 7.28
N ARG A 185 -7.39 -15.71 8.12
CA ARG A 185 -8.11 -16.92 7.69
C ARG A 185 -9.55 -16.67 7.25
N SER A 186 -10.19 -15.61 7.73
CA SER A 186 -11.57 -15.25 7.38
C SER A 186 -11.67 -14.33 6.15
N GLY A 187 -10.55 -14.03 5.50
CA GLY A 187 -10.45 -13.14 4.34
C GLY A 187 -10.54 -13.84 2.98
N GLU A 188 -10.92 -15.14 2.95
CA GLU A 188 -11.39 -15.86 1.76
C GLU A 188 -12.92 -15.81 1.70
#